data_AF-A0A1G2ZHK4-F1
#
_entry.id   AF-A0A1G2ZHK4-F1
#
_cell.length_a   1.000
_cell.length_b   1.000
_cell.length_c   1.000
_cell.angle_alpha   90.00
_cell.angle_beta   90.00
_cell.angle_gamma   90.00
#
_symmetry.space_group_name_H-M   'P 1'
#
loop_
_entity.id
_entity.type
_entity.pdbx_description
1 polymer ?
#
loop_
_entity_poly.entity_id
_entity_poly.type
_entity_poly.pdbx_seq_one_letter_code
_entity_poly.pdbx_strand_id
1 'polypeptide(L)'
;MTGTPSILADLLTECDARGIRLHPVGDGGLTIDAPQAALTPNMVARLKADKAELLALLRLAPAVEPQTMPTMKPTTKPVCRCGSTVWRDVPIHDGQSVRRDCDNCGRFIKFPV
;
A
#
# COMPACT_ATOMS: atom_id res chain seq x y z
N MET A 1 16.84 -34.67 -4.41
CA MET A 1 15.95 -34.59 -3.24
C MET A 1 15.49 -33.14 -3.11
N THR A 2 14.41 -32.75 -3.79
CA THR A 2 13.85 -31.38 -3.77
C THR A 2 12.53 -31.42 -3.00
N GLY A 3 12.62 -31.40 -1.67
CA GLY A 3 11.47 -31.43 -0.75
C GLY A 3 11.24 -30.12 0.00
N THR A 4 11.87 -29.03 -0.44
CA THR A 4 11.96 -27.75 0.29
C THR A 4 10.84 -26.71 0.05
N PRO A 5 10.02 -26.73 -1.02
CA PRO A 5 9.12 -25.59 -1.27
C PRO A 5 7.97 -25.49 -0.27
N SER A 6 7.52 -26.61 0.33
CA SER A 6 6.39 -26.63 1.27
C SER A 6 6.72 -25.98 2.60
N ILE A 7 7.86 -26.32 3.23
CA ILE A 7 8.25 -25.77 4.55
C ILE A 7 8.45 -24.26 4.48
N LEU A 8 9.02 -23.76 3.37
CA LEU A 8 9.30 -22.35 3.17
C LEU A 8 8.03 -21.56 2.85
N ALA A 9 7.12 -22.14 2.07
CA ALA A 9 5.79 -21.57 1.83
C ALA A 9 4.94 -21.53 3.11
N ASP A 10 5.03 -22.55 3.96
CA ASP A 10 4.35 -22.59 5.25
C ASP A 10 4.90 -21.51 6.19
N LEU A 11 6.22 -21.28 6.19
CA LEU A 11 6.85 -20.20 6.95
C LEU A 11 6.40 -18.81 6.47
N LEU A 12 6.30 -18.59 5.16
CA LEU A 12 5.78 -17.34 4.59
C LEU A 12 4.30 -17.14 4.95
N THR A 13 3.50 -18.21 4.90
CA THR A 13 2.09 -18.19 5.29
C THR A 13 1.93 -17.88 6.78
N GLU A 14 2.79 -18.44 7.64
CA GLU A 14 2.82 -18.13 9.07
C GLU A 14 3.24 -16.68 9.34
N CYS A 15 4.17 -16.13 8.55
CA CYS A 15 4.55 -14.72 8.63
C CYS A 15 3.36 -13.80 8.27
N ASP A 16 2.69 -14.06 7.15
CA ASP A 16 1.54 -13.26 6.70
C ASP A 16 0.39 -13.30 7.71
N ALA A 17 0.06 -14.48 8.24
CA ALA A 17 -0.98 -14.65 9.26
C ALA A 17 -0.70 -13.87 10.55
N ARG A 18 0.58 -13.60 10.86
CA ARG A 18 1.04 -12.81 12.01
C ARG A 18 1.25 -11.33 11.69
N GLY A 19 0.97 -10.90 10.45
CA GLY A 19 1.21 -9.53 9.98
C GLY A 19 2.70 -9.19 9.84
N ILE A 20 3.55 -10.19 9.63
CA ILE A 20 4.99 -10.04 9.41
C ILE A 20 5.23 -9.99 7.89
N ARG A 21 5.75 -8.87 7.40
CA ARG A 21 6.14 -8.69 5.99
C ARG A 21 7.65 -8.78 5.85
N LEU A 22 8.11 -9.60 4.89
CA LEU A 22 9.52 -9.79 4.58
C LEU A 22 9.84 -9.11 3.25
N HIS A 23 10.85 -8.26 3.25
CA HIS A 23 11.25 -7.49 2.06
C HIS A 23 12.73 -7.76 1.72
N PRO A 24 13.06 -8.18 0.48
CA PRO A 24 14.44 -8.27 0.06
C PRO A 24 15.03 -6.85 -0.07
N VAL A 25 16.23 -6.66 0.43
CA VAL A 25 17.03 -5.44 0.23
C VAL A 25 18.08 -5.74 -0.84
N GLY A 26 18.42 -4.73 -1.65
CA GLY A 26 19.29 -4.87 -2.83
C GLY A 26 20.57 -5.66 -2.58
N ASP A 27 21.20 -5.48 -1.41
CA ASP A 27 22.49 -6.09 -1.05
C ASP A 27 22.38 -7.50 -0.44
N GLY A 28 21.25 -8.20 -0.61
CA GLY A 28 21.03 -9.51 0.04
C GLY A 28 20.69 -9.39 1.53
N GLY A 29 20.25 -8.21 1.94
CA GLY A 29 19.55 -8.00 3.21
C GLY A 29 18.11 -8.49 3.14
N LEU A 30 17.53 -8.81 4.30
CA LEU A 30 16.10 -9.07 4.45
C LEU A 30 15.60 -8.10 5.52
N THR A 31 14.70 -7.19 5.13
CA THR A 31 14.01 -6.30 6.07
C THR A 31 12.74 -7.01 6.55
N ILE A 32 12.48 -6.94 7.85
CA ILE A 32 11.30 -7.51 8.47
C ILE A 32 10.46 -6.36 9.03
N ASP A 33 9.26 -6.19 8.50
CA ASP A 33 8.24 -5.30 9.04
C ASP A 33 7.25 -6.15 9.83
N ALA A 34 7.16 -5.93 11.15
CA ALA A 34 6.34 -6.73 12.04
C ALA A 34 5.86 -5.90 13.23
N PRO A 35 4.64 -6.15 13.73
CA PRO A 35 4.23 -5.63 15.02
C PRO A 35 5.15 -6.17 16.13
N GLN A 36 5.46 -5.33 17.13
CA GLN A 36 6.46 -5.61 18.16
C GLN A 36 6.25 -6.94 18.92
N ALA A 37 5.00 -7.42 19.00
CA ALA A 37 4.64 -8.67 19.67
C ALA A 37 4.63 -9.92 18.74
N ALA A 38 4.71 -9.74 17.42
CA ALA A 38 4.63 -10.84 16.46
C ALA A 38 5.97 -11.55 16.23
N LEU A 39 7.09 -10.86 16.48
CA LEU A 39 8.43 -11.36 16.21
C LEU A 39 8.98 -12.17 17.40
N THR A 40 8.74 -13.48 17.42
CA THR A 40 9.28 -14.35 18.47
C THR A 40 10.74 -14.74 18.19
N PRO A 41 11.57 -15.05 19.21
CA PRO A 41 12.95 -15.49 19.00
C PRO A 41 13.09 -16.74 18.12
N ASN A 42 12.14 -17.68 18.24
CA ASN A 42 12.09 -18.88 17.40
C ASN A 42 11.83 -18.52 15.92
N MET A 43 10.93 -17.58 15.67
CA MET A 43 10.65 -17.08 14.32
C MET A 43 11.90 -16.43 13.71
N VAL A 44 12.62 -15.59 14.46
CA VAL A 44 13.86 -14.97 14.00
C VAL A 44 14.93 -16.02 13.66
N ALA A 45 15.04 -17.08 14.46
CA ALA A 45 15.99 -18.16 14.20
C ALA A 45 15.68 -18.89 12.89
N ARG A 46 14.40 -19.21 12.64
CA ARG A 46 13.94 -19.85 11.39
C ARG A 46 14.18 -18.95 10.17
N LEU A 47 13.80 -17.67 10.24
CA LEU A 47 14.04 -16.69 9.16
C LEU A 47 15.54 -16.52 8.84
N LYS A 48 16.41 -16.62 9.84
CA LYS A 48 17.86 -16.55 9.64
C LYS A 48 18.43 -17.82 9.00
N ALA A 49 17.95 -18.99 9.43
CA ALA A 49 18.40 -20.28 8.89
C ALA A 49 18.07 -20.39 7.39
N ASP A 50 16.87 -19.97 7.00
CA ASP A 50 16.36 -20.11 5.63
C ASP A 50 16.52 -18.82 4.80
N LYS A 51 17.32 -17.84 5.27
CA LYS A 51 17.43 -16.51 4.65
C LYS A 51 17.77 -16.56 3.16
N ALA A 52 18.71 -17.42 2.77
CA ALA A 52 19.16 -17.49 1.38
C ALA A 52 18.06 -18.00 0.44
N GLU A 53 17.31 -19.01 0.87
CA GLU A 53 16.19 -19.55 0.11
C GLU A 53 15.00 -18.59 0.10
N LEU A 54 14.72 -17.91 1.21
CA LEU A 54 13.72 -16.84 1.29
C LEU A 54 14.02 -15.72 0.30
N LEU A 55 15.28 -15.28 0.23
CA LEU A 55 15.70 -14.26 -0.74
C LEU A 55 15.59 -14.75 -2.18
N ALA A 56 15.92 -16.02 -2.44
CA ALA A 56 15.73 -16.61 -3.76
C ALA A 56 14.25 -16.60 -4.15
N LEU A 57 13.34 -17.08 -3.27
CA LEU A 57 11.90 -17.07 -3.52
C LEU A 57 11.33 -15.66 -3.67
N LEU A 58 11.71 -14.71 -2.81
CA LEU A 58 11.21 -13.34 -2.87
C LEU A 58 11.72 -12.57 -4.10
N ARG A 59 12.86 -12.97 -4.67
CA ARG A 59 13.41 -12.43 -5.93
C ARG A 59 12.85 -13.14 -7.17
N LEU A 60 12.54 -14.43 -7.06
CA LEU A 60 11.97 -15.26 -8.12
C LEU A 60 10.46 -15.11 -8.24
N ALA A 61 9.78 -14.74 -7.15
CA ALA A 61 8.44 -14.21 -7.24
C ALA A 61 8.51 -13.11 -8.28
N PRO A 62 7.83 -13.22 -9.43
CA PRO A 62 7.69 -12.08 -10.28
C PRO A 62 7.17 -11.00 -9.35
N ALA A 63 7.73 -9.81 -9.48
CA ALA A 63 7.00 -8.65 -9.07
C ALA A 63 5.61 -8.78 -9.73
N VAL A 64 4.66 -9.39 -9.01
CA VAL A 64 3.46 -8.66 -8.67
C VAL A 64 4.05 -7.44 -7.98
N GLU A 65 4.54 -6.51 -8.81
CA GLU A 65 4.55 -5.12 -8.47
C GLU A 65 3.20 -4.97 -7.78
N PRO A 66 3.12 -4.37 -6.58
CA PRO A 66 1.86 -3.79 -6.22
C PRO A 66 1.48 -3.09 -7.51
N GLN A 67 0.37 -3.49 -8.13
CA GLN A 67 -0.10 -2.73 -9.25
C GLN A 67 -0.21 -1.36 -8.58
N THR A 68 0.76 -0.48 -8.85
CA THR A 68 0.50 0.80 -9.44
C THR A 68 -0.56 0.46 -10.46
N MET A 69 -1.79 0.36 -9.92
CA MET A 69 -2.96 0.87 -10.57
C MET A 69 -2.39 2.08 -11.26
N PRO A 70 -2.43 2.13 -12.60
CA PRO A 70 -2.12 3.39 -13.23
C PRO A 70 -2.89 4.39 -12.39
N THR A 71 -2.20 5.37 -11.83
CA THR A 71 -2.82 6.57 -11.31
C THR A 71 -3.45 7.23 -12.54
N MET A 72 -4.46 6.59 -13.14
CA MET A 72 -5.69 7.21 -13.50
C MET A 72 -6.05 7.98 -12.24
N LYS A 73 -5.58 9.23 -12.19
CA LYS A 73 -6.30 10.28 -11.51
C LYS A 73 -7.76 9.97 -11.80
N PRO A 74 -8.59 9.65 -10.81
CA PRO A 74 -10.00 9.53 -11.09
C PRO A 74 -10.40 10.90 -11.65
N THR A 75 -10.54 10.99 -12.97
CA THR A 75 -11.19 12.10 -13.66
C THR A 75 -12.69 11.95 -13.49
N THR A 76 -13.12 11.44 -12.33
CA THR A 76 -14.48 11.57 -11.87
C THR A 76 -14.66 13.06 -11.65
N LYS A 77 -15.40 13.70 -12.56
CA LYS A 77 -15.88 15.07 -12.35
C LYS A 77 -16.44 15.12 -10.93
N PRO A 78 -16.02 16.07 -10.08
CA PRO A 78 -16.44 16.06 -8.70
C PRO A 78 -17.95 16.28 -8.65
N VAL A 79 -18.69 15.23 -8.27
CA VAL A 79 -20.15 15.28 -8.15
C VAL A 79 -20.48 15.70 -6.73
N CYS A 80 -21.34 16.70 -6.58
CA CYS A 80 -21.84 17.09 -5.27
C CYS A 80 -22.71 15.96 -4.69
N ARG A 81 -22.79 15.86 -3.35
CA ARG A 81 -23.70 14.92 -2.67
C ARG A 81 -25.18 15.10 -3.06
N CYS A 82 -25.59 16.26 -3.56
CA CYS A 82 -26.93 16.49 -4.08
C CYS A 82 -27.13 15.99 -5.53
N GLY A 83 -26.13 15.33 -6.13
CA GLY A 83 -26.16 14.84 -7.51
C GLY A 83 -25.77 15.87 -8.57
N SER A 84 -25.64 17.15 -8.21
CA SER A 84 -25.23 18.19 -9.18
C SER A 84 -23.79 17.98 -9.65
N THR A 85 -23.58 18.20 -10.94
CA THR A 85 -22.28 18.23 -11.60
C THR A 85 -21.83 19.66 -11.93
N VAL A 86 -22.62 20.67 -11.53
CA VAL A 86 -22.33 22.10 -11.74
C VAL A 86 -21.77 22.69 -10.46
N TRP A 87 -20.72 23.50 -10.60
CA TRP A 87 -20.03 24.13 -9.48
C TRP A 87 -19.68 25.57 -9.81
N ARG A 88 -19.44 26.35 -8.76
CA ARG A 88 -18.89 27.71 -8.83
C ARG A 88 -17.66 27.83 -7.96
N ASP A 89 -16.70 28.61 -8.43
CA ASP A 89 -15.48 28.92 -7.70
C ASP A 89 -15.70 30.21 -6.90
N VAL A 90 -15.51 30.13 -5.59
CA VAL A 90 -15.73 31.23 -4.64
C VAL A 90 -14.38 31.68 -4.08
N PRO A 91 -14.00 32.96 -4.24
CA PRO A 91 -12.79 33.47 -3.63
C PRO A 91 -12.94 33.46 -2.11
N ILE A 92 -11.87 33.07 -1.43
CA ILE A 92 -11.72 33.09 0.01
C ILE A 92 -10.40 33.80 0.34
N HIS A 93 -10.25 34.23 1.60
CA HIS A 93 -9.05 34.98 2.04
C HIS A 93 -8.78 36.20 1.14
N ASP A 94 -9.80 37.03 0.93
CA ASP A 94 -9.71 38.24 0.09
C ASP A 94 -9.20 37.98 -1.34
N GLY A 95 -9.52 36.80 -1.88
CA GLY A 95 -9.14 36.38 -3.23
C GLY A 95 -7.77 35.68 -3.30
N GLN A 96 -7.06 35.49 -2.19
CA GLN A 96 -5.80 34.74 -2.17
C GLN A 96 -5.98 33.24 -2.40
N SER A 97 -7.18 32.71 -2.18
CA SER A 97 -7.49 31.31 -2.44
C SER A 97 -8.89 31.18 -3.00
N VAL A 98 -9.15 30.03 -3.60
CA VAL A 98 -10.46 29.71 -4.20
C VAL A 98 -10.95 28.43 -3.59
N ARG A 99 -12.24 28.35 -3.28
CA ARG A 99 -12.92 27.10 -2.93
C ARG A 99 -14.00 26.81 -3.97
N ARG A 100 -14.19 25.54 -4.29
CA ARG A 100 -15.23 25.10 -5.23
C ARG A 100 -16.46 24.65 -4.45
N ASP A 101 -17.58 25.35 -4.67
CA ASP A 101 -18.87 25.03 -4.07
C ASP A 101 -19.85 24.53 -5.14
N CYS A 102 -20.81 23.71 -4.74
CA CYS A 102 -21.92 23.30 -5.59
C CYS A 102 -22.79 24.51 -5.95
N ASP A 103 -23.09 24.69 -7.23
CA ASP A 103 -23.93 25.81 -7.68
C ASP A 103 -25.39 25.64 -7.25
N ASN A 104 -25.84 24.39 -7.10
CA ASN A 104 -27.23 24.08 -6.75
C ASN A 104 -27.52 24.15 -5.23
N CYS A 105 -26.58 23.74 -4.38
CA CYS A 105 -26.82 23.64 -2.93
C CYS A 105 -25.79 24.37 -2.05
N GLY A 106 -24.79 25.04 -2.65
CA GLY A 106 -23.77 25.81 -1.93
C GLY A 106 -22.77 24.98 -1.12
N ARG A 107 -22.83 23.65 -1.18
CA ARG A 107 -21.93 22.77 -0.41
C ARG A 107 -20.51 22.81 -0.98
N PHE A 108 -19.52 22.91 -0.10
CA PHE A 108 -18.11 22.76 -0.45
C PHE A 108 -17.83 21.39 -1.08
N ILE A 109 -17.08 21.40 -2.19
CA ILE A 109 -16.70 20.23 -2.97
C ILE A 109 -15.20 19.94 -2.75
N LYS A 110 -14.34 20.93 -3.04
CA LYS A 110 -12.88 20.81 -2.89
C LYS A 110 -12.18 22.16 -3.03
N PHE A 111 -10.89 22.20 -2.70
CA PHE A 111 -9.98 23.25 -3.16
C PHE A 111 -9.43 22.88 -4.56
N PRO A 112 -9.45 23.78 -5.54
CA PRO A 112 -8.70 23.61 -6.77
C PRO A 112 -7.20 23.71 -6.48
N VAL A 113 -6.40 22.87 -7.15
CA VAL A 113 -4.93 22.89 -7.15
C VAL A 113 -4.42 23.47 -8.45
#